data_AF-A0A183MAA3-F1
#
_entry.id   AF-A0A183MAA3-F1
#
_cell.length_a   1.000
_cell.length_b   1.000
_cell.length_c   1.000
_cell.angle_alpha   90.00
_cell.angle_beta   90.00
_cell.angle_gamma   90.00
#
_symmetry.space_group_name_H-M   'P 1'
#
loop_
_entity.id
_entity.type
_entity.pdbx_description
1 polymer ?
#
loop_
_entity_poly.entity_id
_entity_poly.type
_entity_poly.pdbx_seq_one_letter_code
_entity_poly.pdbx_strand_id
1 'polypeptide(L)'
;MEAVANYPFTPTEPDELGFEKGSTLYIIDMEEDPNWYKARQGNQEGMVPANYISLYPHPWYIPRCSRREAEARLLETDPDTNRDIQPDGAFILRQSENDPGQFSISVK
;
A
#
# COMPACT_ATOMS: atom_id res chain seq x y z
N MET A 1 5.26 -1.25 -0.33
CA MET A 1 4.55 -0.83 -1.56
C MET A 1 5.52 -0.09 -2.46
N GLU A 2 5.34 -0.11 -3.77
CA GLU A 2 6.18 0.69 -4.67
C GLU A 2 5.55 2.06 -4.92
N ALA A 3 6.38 3.08 -5.13
CA ALA A 3 5.96 4.43 -5.47
C ALA A 3 6.89 5.03 -6.53
N VAL A 4 6.40 6.02 -7.25
CA VAL A 4 7.19 6.84 -8.18
C VAL A 4 7.32 8.27 -7.66
N ALA A 5 8.51 8.84 -7.74
CA ALA A 5 8.76 10.23 -7.41
C ALA A 5 8.25 11.16 -8.53
N ASN A 6 7.32 12.06 -8.18
CA ASN A 6 6.78 13.07 -9.11
C ASN A 6 7.69 14.30 -9.22
N TYR A 7 8.46 14.56 -8.17
CA TYR A 7 9.39 15.68 -8.02
C TYR A 7 10.69 15.20 -7.39
N PRO A 8 11.83 15.88 -7.61
CA PRO A 8 13.05 15.59 -6.87
C PRO A 8 12.94 16.09 -5.43
N PHE A 9 13.66 15.47 -4.51
CA PHE A 9 13.71 15.85 -3.09
C PHE A 9 15.15 15.79 -2.58
N THR A 10 15.59 16.89 -1.98
CA THR A 10 16.91 17.02 -1.33
C THR A 10 16.73 17.01 0.18
N PRO A 11 17.35 16.06 0.90
CA PRO A 11 17.26 15.97 2.35
C PRO A 11 17.77 17.23 3.03
N THR A 12 17.05 17.66 4.05
CA THR A 12 17.41 18.72 4.99
C THR A 12 17.79 18.17 6.36
N GLU A 13 17.22 17.03 6.76
CA GLU A 13 17.50 16.34 8.02
C GLU A 13 18.19 14.97 7.78
N PRO A 14 18.91 14.42 8.78
CA PRO A 14 19.71 13.20 8.59
C PRO A 14 18.90 11.91 8.39
N ASP A 15 17.63 11.90 8.80
CA ASP A 15 16.71 10.78 8.70
C ASP A 15 15.88 10.80 7.40
N GLU A 16 16.04 11.83 6.58
CA GLU A 16 15.35 11.98 5.30
C GLU A 16 16.08 11.27 4.14
N LEU A 17 15.32 10.70 3.21
CA LEU A 17 15.86 10.02 2.03
C LEU A 17 15.70 10.90 0.78
N GLY A 18 16.82 11.26 0.16
CA GLY A 18 16.84 12.04 -1.08
C GLY A 18 16.57 11.19 -2.30
N PHE A 19 15.92 11.75 -3.31
CA PHE A 19 15.62 11.05 -4.57
C PHE A 19 15.39 12.00 -5.74
N GLU A 20 15.59 11.48 -6.94
CA GLU A 20 15.35 12.20 -8.20
C GLU A 20 13.92 11.98 -8.71
N LYS A 21 13.41 12.92 -9.50
CA LYS A 21 12.12 12.72 -10.20
C LYS A 21 12.16 11.47 -11.08
N GLY A 22 11.10 10.66 -11.02
CA GLY A 22 10.97 9.40 -11.74
C GLY A 22 11.60 8.20 -11.02
N SER A 23 12.27 8.43 -9.89
CA SER A 23 12.79 7.34 -9.04
C SER A 23 11.68 6.40 -8.56
N THR A 24 11.97 5.11 -8.54
CA THR A 24 11.16 4.11 -7.83
C THR A 24 11.60 4.04 -6.37
N LEU A 25 10.63 4.14 -5.48
CA LEU A 25 10.82 4.08 -4.02
C LEU A 25 10.00 2.92 -3.45
N TYR A 26 10.57 2.23 -2.47
CA TYR A 26 9.88 1.16 -1.75
C TYR A 26 9.39 1.68 -0.41
N ILE A 27 8.09 1.90 -0.29
CA ILE A 27 7.44 2.36 0.93
C ILE A 27 7.36 1.21 1.94
N ILE A 28 7.96 1.44 3.10
CA ILE A 28 8.06 0.53 4.24
C ILE A 28 6.93 0.81 5.22
N ASP A 29 6.68 2.08 5.53
CA ASP A 29 5.70 2.49 6.54
C ASP A 29 5.01 3.81 6.14
N MET A 30 3.72 3.91 6.47
CA MET A 30 2.84 5.07 6.24
C MET A 30 1.93 5.37 7.44
N GLU A 31 2.10 4.67 8.58
CA GLU A 31 1.13 4.70 9.67
C GLU A 31 1.31 5.87 10.65
N GLU A 32 2.54 6.41 10.78
CA GLU A 32 2.85 7.41 11.80
C GLU A 32 2.46 8.86 11.42
N ASP A 33 2.76 9.29 10.19
CA ASP A 33 2.48 10.66 9.71
C ASP A 33 1.88 10.62 8.28
N PRO A 34 0.72 11.26 8.04
CA PRO A 34 0.14 11.32 6.69
C PRO A 34 0.99 12.08 5.67
N ASN A 35 1.91 12.94 6.10
CA ASN A 35 2.77 13.76 5.26
C ASN A 35 4.13 13.13 4.98
N TRP A 36 4.55 12.14 5.78
CA TRP A 36 5.88 11.55 5.72
C TRP A 36 5.82 10.04 5.78
N TYR A 37 6.39 9.39 4.78
CA TYR A 37 6.46 7.93 4.70
C TYR A 37 7.89 7.45 4.85
N LYS A 38 8.08 6.31 5.50
CA LYS A 38 9.37 5.65 5.52
C LYS A 38 9.55 4.87 4.23
N ALA A 39 10.63 5.14 3.50
CA ALA A 39 10.91 4.52 2.21
C ALA A 39 12.35 4.02 2.09
N ARG A 40 12.58 3.16 1.10
CA ARG A 40 13.89 2.64 0.70
C ARG A 40 14.16 2.90 -0.78
N GLN A 41 15.39 3.29 -1.10
CA GLN A 41 15.94 3.28 -2.45
C GLN A 41 17.30 2.58 -2.46
N GLY A 42 17.39 1.44 -3.14
CA GLY A 42 18.59 0.59 -3.07
C GLY A 42 18.88 0.15 -1.63
N ASN A 43 20.04 0.53 -1.10
CA ASN A 43 20.48 0.21 0.26
C ASN A 43 20.25 1.35 1.27
N GLN A 44 19.61 2.45 0.87
CA GLN A 44 19.35 3.61 1.71
C GLN A 44 17.88 3.65 2.13
N GLU A 45 17.63 3.97 3.39
CA GLU A 45 16.30 4.13 3.97
C GLU A 45 16.19 5.48 4.66
N GLY A 46 14.98 6.06 4.66
CA GLY A 46 14.69 7.32 5.33
C GLY A 46 13.29 7.83 5.05
N MET A 47 12.97 8.99 5.60
CA MET A 47 11.68 9.65 5.47
C MET A 47 11.56 10.37 4.13
N VAL A 48 10.41 10.23 3.47
CA VAL A 48 10.09 10.91 2.21
C VAL A 48 8.76 11.64 2.31
N PRO A 49 8.63 12.82 1.70
CA PRO A 49 7.36 13.55 1.73
C PRO A 49 6.31 12.87 0.84
N ALA A 50 5.16 12.55 1.44
CA ALA A 50 4.06 11.82 0.81
C ALA A 50 3.53 12.52 -0.45
N ASN A 51 3.49 13.85 -0.45
CA ASN A 51 3.02 14.66 -1.58
C ASN A 51 4.01 14.73 -2.76
N TYR A 52 5.24 14.22 -2.61
CA TYR A 52 6.25 14.18 -3.68
C TYR A 52 6.20 12.90 -4.48
N ILE A 53 5.42 11.93 -4.04
CA ILE A 53 5.40 10.59 -4.61
C ILE A 53 3.96 10.17 -4.96
N SER A 54 3.84 9.20 -5.84
CA SER A 54 2.58 8.51 -6.10
C SER A 54 2.77 7.02 -5.90
N LEU A 55 1.99 6.45 -4.98
CA LEU A 55 1.97 5.01 -4.74
C LEU A 55 1.45 4.31 -6.01
N TYR A 56 2.10 3.22 -6.40
CA TYR A 56 1.51 2.35 -7.40
C TYR A 56 0.25 1.70 -6.81
N PRO A 57 -0.88 1.73 -7.54
CA PRO A 57 -2.07 1.05 -7.08
C PRO A 57 -1.77 -0.44 -7.02
N HIS A 58 -1.92 -1.03 -5.85
CA HIS A 58 -1.96 -2.47 -5.66
C HIS A 58 -3.41 -2.84 -5.36
N PRO A 59 -4.22 -3.26 -6.37
CA PRO A 59 -5.63 -3.58 -6.16
C PRO A 59 -5.85 -4.65 -5.08
N TRP A 60 -4.84 -5.51 -4.89
CA TRP A 60 -4.82 -6.57 -3.90
C TRP A 60 -4.44 -6.09 -2.49
N TYR A 61 -4.03 -4.85 -2.27
CA TYR A 61 -3.74 -4.30 -0.93
C TYR A 61 -4.76 -3.25 -0.53
N ILE A 62 -5.57 -3.58 0.49
CA ILE A 62 -6.61 -2.71 1.03
C ILE A 62 -6.40 -2.61 2.54
N PRO A 63 -5.60 -1.64 3.03
CA PRO A 63 -5.17 -1.59 4.43
C PRO A 63 -6.33 -1.51 5.40
N ARG A 64 -7.30 -0.62 5.11
CA ARG A 64 -8.49 -0.39 5.92
C ARG A 64 -9.65 -1.27 5.46
N CYS A 65 -9.41 -2.57 5.35
CA CYS A 65 -10.41 -3.56 5.00
C CYS A 65 -10.57 -4.53 6.18
N SER A 66 -11.76 -4.56 6.78
CA SER A 66 -12.09 -5.58 7.77
C SER A 66 -12.18 -6.96 7.14
N ARG A 67 -12.10 -8.02 7.95
CA ARG A 67 -12.30 -9.40 7.49
C ARG A 67 -13.64 -9.54 6.76
N ARG A 68 -14.70 -8.97 7.35
CA ARG A 68 -16.06 -9.04 6.80
C ARG A 68 -16.18 -8.32 5.47
N GLU A 69 -15.56 -7.15 5.33
CA GLU A 69 -15.56 -6.42 4.05
C GLU A 69 -14.74 -7.15 2.99
N ALA A 70 -13.62 -7.78 3.37
CA ALA A 70 -12.82 -8.59 2.45
C ALA A 70 -13.63 -9.81 1.94
N GLU A 71 -14.31 -10.52 2.84
CA GLU A 71 -15.20 -11.63 2.50
C GLU A 71 -16.32 -11.18 1.55
N ALA A 72 -16.98 -10.05 1.83
CA ALA A 72 -18.04 -9.52 0.98
C ALA A 72 -17.56 -9.16 -0.44
N ARG A 73 -16.34 -8.59 -0.57
CA ARG A 73 -15.75 -8.24 -1.89
C ARG A 73 -15.30 -9.48 -2.66
N LEU A 74 -14.71 -10.46 -1.98
CA LEU A 74 -14.21 -11.68 -2.61
C LEU A 74 -15.34 -12.61 -3.08
N LEU A 75 -16.46 -12.60 -2.36
CA LEU A 75 -17.65 -13.40 -2.67
C LEU A 75 -18.75 -12.58 -3.39
N GLU A 76 -18.42 -11.40 -3.89
CA GLU A 76 -19.38 -10.57 -4.63
C GLU A 76 -19.83 -11.31 -5.88
N THR A 77 -21.15 -11.35 -6.11
CA THR A 77 -21.75 -11.97 -7.30
C THR A 77 -22.36 -10.91 -8.19
N ASP A 78 -22.19 -11.08 -9.49
CA ASP A 78 -22.86 -10.27 -10.50
C ASP A 78 -24.39 -10.48 -10.39
N PRO A 79 -25.20 -9.41 -10.22
CA PRO A 79 -26.62 -9.52 -9.93
C PRO A 79 -27.45 -10.04 -11.11
N ASP A 80 -26.94 -9.93 -12.34
CA ASP A 80 -27.64 -10.35 -13.57
C ASP A 80 -27.36 -11.82 -13.88
N THR A 81 -26.15 -12.31 -13.59
CA THR A 81 -25.69 -13.66 -13.93
C THR A 81 -25.60 -14.61 -12.74
N ASN A 82 -25.65 -14.08 -11.51
CA ASN A 82 -25.47 -14.81 -10.25
C ASN A 82 -24.16 -15.63 -10.22
N ARG A 83 -23.12 -15.12 -10.88
CA ARG A 83 -21.77 -15.69 -10.89
C ARG A 83 -20.85 -14.81 -10.05
N ASP A 84 -19.84 -15.42 -9.45
CA ASP A 84 -18.82 -14.67 -8.72
C ASP A 84 -18.12 -13.66 -9.63
N ILE A 85 -17.96 -12.44 -9.15
CA ILE A 85 -17.21 -11.37 -9.82
C ILE A 85 -15.71 -11.69 -9.78
N GLN A 86 -15.24 -12.22 -8.64
CA GLN A 86 -13.84 -12.56 -8.44
C GLN A 86 -13.56 -14.03 -8.80
N PRO A 87 -12.44 -14.31 -9.51
CA PRO A 87 -12.03 -15.69 -9.79
C PRO A 87 -11.55 -16.42 -8.53
N ASP A 88 -11.52 -17.74 -8.56
CA ASP A 88 -10.94 -18.55 -7.47
C ASP A 88 -9.45 -18.23 -7.30
N GLY A 89 -8.99 -18.16 -6.06
CA GLY A 89 -7.64 -17.69 -5.74
C GLY A 89 -7.46 -16.17 -5.76
N ALA A 90 -8.52 -15.39 -6.02
CA ALA A 90 -8.51 -13.96 -5.75
C ALA A 90 -8.24 -13.70 -4.27
N PHE A 91 -7.47 -12.65 -3.97
CA PHE A 91 -7.06 -12.34 -2.61
C PHE A 91 -7.01 -10.84 -2.32
N ILE A 92 -7.15 -10.52 -1.04
CA ILE A 92 -6.97 -9.18 -0.47
C ILE A 92 -5.99 -9.27 0.69
N LEU A 93 -4.90 -8.52 0.62
CA LEU A 93 -4.00 -8.21 1.72
C LEU A 93 -4.55 -7.00 2.47
N ARG A 94 -4.69 -7.11 3.79
CA ARG A 94 -5.28 -6.10 4.69
C ARG A 94 -4.53 -6.03 6.02
N GLN A 95 -4.70 -4.96 6.79
CA GLN A 95 -4.19 -4.94 8.17
C GLN A 95 -4.97 -5.94 9.04
N SER A 96 -4.29 -6.54 10.01
CA SER A 96 -4.89 -7.43 10.99
C SER A 96 -5.75 -6.62 11.97
N GLU A 97 -6.99 -7.05 12.16
CA GLU A 97 -7.91 -6.42 13.13
C GLU A 97 -7.57 -6.79 14.58
N ASN A 98 -6.86 -7.90 14.78
CA ASN A 98 -6.55 -8.44 16.10
C ASN A 98 -5.11 -8.15 16.54
N ASP A 99 -4.26 -7.69 15.63
CA ASP A 99 -2.84 -7.48 15.88
C ASP A 99 -2.34 -6.24 15.10
N PRO A 100 -2.39 -5.05 15.72
CA PRO A 100 -1.99 -3.80 15.09
C PRO A 100 -0.58 -3.87 14.50
N GLY A 101 -0.41 -3.40 13.27
CA GLY A 101 0.87 -3.47 12.53
C GLY A 101 1.16 -4.82 11.86
N GLN A 102 0.35 -5.85 12.11
CA GLN A 102 0.42 -7.11 11.34
C GLN A 102 -0.52 -7.10 10.13
N PHE A 103 -0.25 -8.00 9.20
CA PHE A 103 -1.06 -8.18 7.99
C PHE A 103 -1.89 -9.48 8.05
N SER A 104 -2.99 -9.48 7.31
CA SER A 104 -3.82 -10.65 7.06
C SER A 104 -4.09 -10.78 5.57
N ILE A 105 -4.18 -12.01 5.07
CA ILE A 105 -4.62 -12.31 3.71
C ILE A 105 -6.00 -12.98 3.75
N SER A 106 -6.94 -12.47 2.97
CA SER A 106 -8.24 -13.10 2.71
C SER A 106 -8.21 -13.65 1.28
N VAL A 107 -8.62 -14.89 1.07
CA VAL A 107 -8.58 -15.59 -0.22
C VAL A 107 -9.95 -16.22 -0.49
N LYS A 108 -10.40 -16.18 -1.75
CA LYS A 108 -11.57 -16.92 -2.23
C LYS A 108 -11.20 -18.36 -2.57
#